data_AF-X8CQU6-F1
#
_entry.id   AF-X8CQU6-F1
#
_cell.length_a   1.000
_cell.length_b   1.000
_cell.length_c   1.000
_cell.angle_alpha   90.00
_cell.angle_beta   90.00
_cell.angle_gamma   90.00
#
_symmetry.space_group_name_H-M   'P 1'
#
loop_
_entity.id
_entity.type
_entity.pdbx_description
1 polymer ?
#
loop_
_entity_poly.entity_id
_entity_poly.type
_entity_poly.pdbx_seq_one_letter_code
_entity_poly.pdbx_strand_id
1 'polypeptide(L)'
;MVGANDVTALNGVSQSAQRLGLVVRRLRARGAVVIVGTCPDLGFISAIPQPLRSLAHERCLQLARAQTAAVRSAGGVPVPLAQLMAPQFRATPDAMFSADGYHPSAPAYALAADALLLALCDALGEEVERPPLSPPVPPAEPVLGQRHTRASVMSRLWRRPAPGPAPSSCPEVGSD
;
A
#
# COMPACT_ATOMS: atom_id res chain seq x y z
N MET A 1 -13.61 -6.20 -4.23
CA MET A 1 -12.37 -5.49 -3.86
C MET A 1 -12.75 -4.30 -3.02
N VAL A 2 -12.03 -4.00 -1.92
CA VAL A 2 -12.40 -2.89 -1.03
C VAL A 2 -11.18 -2.31 -0.31
N GLY A 3 -11.16 -0.99 -0.10
CA GLY A 3 -10.17 -0.32 0.76
C GLY A 3 -9.64 1.00 0.22
N ALA A 4 -9.63 1.21 -1.10
CA ALA A 4 -9.15 2.47 -1.68
C ALA A 4 -9.92 3.69 -1.13
N ASN A 5 -11.24 3.59 -1.03
CA ASN A 5 -12.10 4.65 -0.48
C ASN A 5 -11.85 4.90 1.01
N ASP A 6 -11.48 3.88 1.79
CA ASP A 6 -11.11 4.06 3.20
C ASP A 6 -9.79 4.83 3.33
N VAL A 7 -8.87 4.63 2.39
CA VAL A 7 -7.61 5.37 2.33
C VAL A 7 -7.85 6.81 1.91
N THR A 8 -8.63 7.06 0.86
CA THR A 8 -8.89 8.44 0.37
C THR A 8 -9.76 9.24 1.33
N ALA A 9 -10.72 8.61 2.03
CA ALA A 9 -11.51 9.24 3.09
C ALA A 9 -10.76 9.35 4.43
N LEU A 10 -9.51 8.87 4.50
CA LEU A 10 -8.69 8.85 5.72
C LEU A 10 -9.35 8.11 6.92
N ASN A 11 -10.17 7.11 6.63
CA ASN A 11 -10.76 6.24 7.65
C ASN A 11 -9.68 5.51 8.44
N GLY A 12 -9.92 5.26 9.73
CA GLY A 12 -8.99 4.50 10.57
C GLY A 12 -8.83 3.05 10.09
N VAL A 13 -7.58 2.59 10.00
CA VAL A 13 -7.22 1.25 9.47
C VAL A 13 -7.91 0.14 10.25
N SER A 14 -7.79 0.16 11.57
CA SER A 14 -8.38 -0.86 12.44
C SER A 14 -9.91 -0.88 12.37
N GLN A 15 -10.54 0.29 12.37
CA GLN A 15 -12.00 0.41 12.28
C GLN A 15 -12.51 -0.10 10.92
N SER A 16 -11.82 0.22 9.83
CA SER A 16 -12.18 -0.22 8.48
C SER A 16 -12.07 -1.75 8.36
N ALA A 17 -10.96 -2.33 8.84
CA ALA A 17 -10.77 -3.77 8.87
C ALA A 17 -11.79 -4.48 9.78
N GLN A 18 -12.12 -3.90 10.94
CA GLN A 18 -13.12 -4.45 11.85
C GLN A 18 -14.49 -4.49 11.18
N ARG A 19 -14.95 -3.38 10.58
CA ARG A 19 -16.22 -3.32 9.84
C ARG A 19 -16.29 -4.37 8.74
N LEU A 20 -15.20 -4.53 7.97
CA LEU A 20 -15.10 -5.58 6.96
C LEU A 20 -15.24 -6.98 7.58
N GLY A 21 -14.52 -7.28 8.65
CA GLY A 21 -14.62 -8.57 9.35
C GLY A 21 -16.02 -8.86 9.90
N LEU A 22 -16.75 -7.84 10.38
CA LEU A 22 -18.15 -7.98 10.79
C LEU A 22 -19.05 -8.43 9.63
N VAL A 23 -18.88 -7.82 8.45
CA VAL A 23 -19.64 -8.16 7.24
C VAL A 23 -19.31 -9.57 6.77
N VAL A 24 -18.01 -9.92 6.69
CA VAL A 24 -17.57 -11.27 6.31
C VAL A 24 -18.17 -12.32 7.23
N ARG A 25 -18.11 -12.11 8.55
CA ARG A 25 -18.69 -13.05 9.52
C ARG A 25 -20.19 -13.23 9.33
N ARG A 26 -20.93 -12.15 9.06
CA ARG A 26 -22.39 -12.21 8.80
C ARG A 26 -22.74 -12.96 7.52
N LEU A 27 -21.90 -12.88 6.50
CA LEU A 27 -22.06 -13.63 5.25
C LEU A 27 -21.71 -15.11 5.45
N ARG A 28 -20.58 -15.42 6.11
CA ARG A 28 -20.19 -16.80 6.45
C ARG A 28 -21.22 -17.50 7.34
N ALA A 29 -21.81 -16.79 8.29
CA ALA A 29 -22.89 -17.32 9.14
C ALA A 29 -24.16 -17.72 8.35
N ARG A 30 -24.31 -17.23 7.10
CA ARG A 30 -25.39 -17.62 6.18
C ARG A 30 -24.95 -18.70 5.18
N GLY A 31 -23.78 -19.30 5.36
CA GLY A 31 -23.26 -20.35 4.49
C GLY A 31 -22.56 -19.86 3.22
N ALA A 32 -22.45 -18.56 2.98
CA ALA A 32 -21.79 -18.03 1.77
C ALA A 32 -20.28 -18.27 1.82
N VAL A 33 -19.65 -18.62 0.69
CA VAL A 33 -18.19 -18.51 0.51
C VAL A 33 -17.85 -17.03 0.28
N VAL A 34 -16.83 -16.51 0.97
CA VAL A 34 -16.50 -15.09 0.94
C VAL A 34 -15.02 -14.90 0.59
N ILE A 35 -14.79 -14.38 -0.61
CA ILE A 35 -13.47 -13.98 -1.10
C ILE A 35 -13.37 -12.46 -1.05
N VAL A 36 -12.27 -11.95 -0.50
CA VAL A 36 -12.06 -10.50 -0.37
C VAL A 36 -10.75 -10.09 -1.00
N GLY A 37 -10.82 -9.40 -2.13
CA GLY A 37 -9.71 -8.61 -2.64
C GLY A 37 -9.41 -7.46 -1.69
N THR A 38 -8.27 -7.53 -0.99
CA THR A 38 -7.85 -6.52 -0.02
C THR A 38 -7.42 -5.22 -0.71
N CYS A 39 -7.14 -4.19 0.10
CA CYS A 39 -6.88 -2.83 -0.37
C CYS A 39 -5.81 -2.83 -1.48
N PRO A 40 -6.14 -2.30 -2.68
CA PRO A 40 -5.15 -2.12 -3.74
C PRO A 40 -4.15 -1.03 -3.34
N ASP A 41 -3.01 -0.99 -4.02
CA ASP A 41 -1.94 -0.04 -3.75
C ASP A 41 -2.11 1.23 -4.60
N LEU A 42 -2.50 2.34 -3.95
CA LEU A 42 -2.59 3.65 -4.61
C LEU A 42 -1.20 4.23 -4.96
N GLY A 43 -0.10 3.60 -4.52
CA GLY A 43 1.26 3.93 -4.89
C GLY A 43 1.57 3.78 -6.38
N PHE A 44 0.74 3.03 -7.13
CA PHE A 44 0.87 2.90 -8.59
C PHE A 44 0.39 4.13 -9.35
N ILE A 45 -0.43 4.99 -8.73
CA ILE A 45 -1.08 6.11 -9.40
C ILE A 45 -0.10 7.27 -9.53
N SER A 46 0.49 7.43 -10.71
CA SER A 46 1.49 8.47 -11.00
C SER A 46 0.94 9.89 -10.84
N ALA A 47 -0.37 10.07 -11.03
CA ALA A 47 -1.09 11.33 -10.83
C ALA A 47 -1.08 11.82 -9.37
N ILE A 48 -0.87 10.92 -8.39
CA ILE A 48 -0.66 11.33 -6.99
C ILE A 48 0.80 11.80 -6.85
N PRO A 49 1.09 13.06 -6.53
CA PRO A 49 2.46 13.54 -6.43
C PRO A 49 3.16 13.02 -5.17
N GLN A 50 4.50 13.08 -5.17
CA GLN A 50 5.28 12.87 -3.95
C GLN A 50 5.21 14.13 -3.05
N PRO A 51 5.22 13.98 -1.72
CA PRO A 51 5.39 12.72 -0.94
C PRO A 51 4.10 11.93 -0.70
N LEU A 52 2.93 12.47 -1.09
CA LEU A 52 1.63 11.88 -0.79
C LEU A 52 1.49 10.46 -1.34
N ARG A 53 2.03 10.18 -2.53
CA ARG A 53 2.00 8.83 -3.13
C ARG A 53 2.67 7.78 -2.24
N SER A 54 3.78 8.11 -1.59
CA SER A 54 4.46 7.20 -0.67
C SER A 54 3.65 6.96 0.61
N LEU A 55 2.98 7.99 1.12
CA LEU A 55 2.09 7.87 2.29
C LEU A 55 0.84 7.05 1.96
N ALA A 56 0.26 7.27 0.77
CA ALA A 56 -0.88 6.52 0.28
C ALA A 56 -0.54 5.04 0.12
N HIS A 57 0.62 4.73 -0.49
CA HIS A 57 1.16 3.37 -0.59
C HIS A 57 1.23 2.67 0.78
N GLU A 58 1.92 3.28 1.75
CA GLU A 58 2.09 2.69 3.07
C GLU A 58 0.74 2.49 3.78
N ARG A 59 -0.17 3.47 3.67
CA ARG A 59 -1.52 3.37 4.26
C ARG A 59 -2.33 2.24 3.61
N CYS A 60 -2.23 2.05 2.30
CA CYS A 60 -2.86 0.94 1.59
C CYS A 60 -2.32 -0.41 2.09
N LEU A 61 -1.00 -0.55 2.23
CA LEU A 61 -0.39 -1.78 2.75
C LEU A 61 -0.79 -2.08 4.19
N GLN A 62 -0.86 -1.06 5.06
CA GLN A 62 -1.35 -1.21 6.42
C GLN A 62 -2.81 -1.69 6.45
N LEU A 63 -3.67 -1.07 5.64
CA LEU A 63 -5.06 -1.47 5.54
C LEU A 63 -5.20 -2.89 4.99
N ALA A 64 -4.48 -3.25 3.92
CA ALA A 64 -4.50 -4.58 3.33
C ALA A 64 -4.09 -5.66 4.34
N ARG A 65 -3.05 -5.40 5.16
CA ARG A 65 -2.60 -6.29 6.24
C ARG A 65 -3.69 -6.47 7.31
N ALA A 66 -4.30 -5.38 7.77
CA ALA A 66 -5.37 -5.42 8.77
C ALA A 66 -6.62 -6.14 8.24
N GLN A 67 -7.02 -5.87 6.99
CA GLN A 67 -8.11 -6.58 6.31
C GLN A 67 -7.81 -8.08 6.18
N THR A 68 -6.58 -8.46 5.82
CA THR A 68 -6.17 -9.87 5.71
C THR A 68 -6.40 -10.61 7.02
N ALA A 69 -5.96 -10.05 8.15
CA ALA A 69 -6.18 -10.64 9.46
C ALA A 69 -7.68 -10.73 9.79
N ALA A 70 -8.42 -9.63 9.63
CA ALA A 70 -9.85 -9.57 9.96
C ALA A 70 -10.70 -10.54 9.12
N VAL A 71 -10.42 -10.66 7.82
CA VAL A 71 -11.12 -11.56 6.89
C VAL A 71 -10.85 -13.01 7.26
N ARG A 72 -9.58 -13.39 7.52
CA ARG A 72 -9.22 -14.75 7.96
C ARG A 72 -9.89 -15.12 9.28
N SER A 73 -9.81 -14.25 10.28
CA SER A 73 -10.45 -14.49 11.59
C SER A 73 -11.98 -14.60 11.49
N ALA A 74 -12.60 -13.97 10.49
CA ALA A 74 -14.02 -14.08 10.22
C ALA A 74 -14.41 -15.30 9.34
N GLY A 75 -13.44 -16.13 8.94
CA GLY A 75 -13.64 -17.33 8.13
C GLY A 75 -13.78 -17.07 6.63
N GLY A 76 -13.38 -15.90 6.13
CA GLY A 76 -13.27 -15.61 4.69
C GLY A 76 -11.84 -15.78 4.17
N VAL A 77 -11.69 -15.66 2.85
CA VAL A 77 -10.39 -15.80 2.16
C VAL A 77 -9.93 -14.44 1.63
N PRO A 78 -8.87 -13.83 2.18
CA PRO A 78 -8.31 -12.60 1.64
C PRO A 78 -7.40 -12.88 0.44
N VAL A 79 -7.52 -12.06 -0.60
CA VAL A 79 -6.66 -12.07 -1.80
C VAL A 79 -5.83 -10.77 -1.80
N PRO A 80 -4.48 -10.86 -1.73
CA PRO A 80 -3.59 -9.71 -1.58
C PRO A 80 -3.36 -8.97 -2.92
N LEU A 81 -4.38 -8.26 -3.40
CA LEU A 81 -4.36 -7.65 -4.74
C LEU A 81 -3.25 -6.62 -4.93
N ALA A 82 -2.91 -5.83 -3.90
CA ALA A 82 -1.77 -4.93 -3.96
C ALA A 82 -0.47 -5.63 -4.38
N GLN A 83 -0.22 -6.84 -3.87
CA GLN A 83 0.98 -7.62 -4.20
C GLN A 83 0.86 -8.31 -5.56
N LEU A 84 -0.30 -8.90 -5.85
CA LEU A 84 -0.52 -9.69 -7.07
C LEU A 84 -0.53 -8.82 -8.33
N MET A 85 -1.06 -7.60 -8.25
CA MET A 85 -1.16 -6.70 -9.41
C MET A 85 0.12 -5.86 -9.61
N ALA A 86 0.98 -5.77 -8.60
CA ALA A 86 2.15 -4.89 -8.60
C ALA A 86 3.10 -5.08 -9.79
N PRO A 87 3.44 -6.32 -10.21
CA PRO A 87 4.36 -6.53 -11.33
C PRO A 87 3.83 -5.91 -12.63
N GLN A 88 2.54 -6.08 -12.91
CA GLN A 88 1.88 -5.63 -14.14
C GLN A 88 1.70 -4.12 -14.13
N PHE A 89 1.30 -3.52 -13.00
CA PHE A 89 1.25 -2.07 -12.87
C PHE A 89 2.61 -1.39 -13.01
N ARG A 90 3.70 -2.06 -12.59
CA ARG A 90 5.07 -1.53 -12.81
C ARG A 90 5.57 -1.72 -14.24
N ALA A 91 5.26 -2.85 -14.86
CA ALA A 91 5.75 -3.19 -16.20
C ALA A 91 5.02 -2.41 -17.29
N THR A 92 3.70 -2.24 -17.17
CA THR A 92 2.85 -1.67 -18.22
C THR A 92 1.82 -0.70 -17.64
N PRO A 93 2.24 0.40 -16.98
CA PRO A 93 1.32 1.34 -16.32
C PRO A 93 0.26 1.91 -17.27
N ASP A 94 0.65 2.28 -18.50
CA ASP A 94 -0.26 2.86 -19.51
C ASP A 94 -1.37 1.90 -19.94
N ALA A 95 -1.12 0.58 -19.88
CA ALA A 95 -2.12 -0.43 -20.18
C ALA A 95 -2.97 -0.83 -18.96
N MET A 96 -2.47 -0.57 -17.75
CA MET A 96 -3.11 -0.98 -16.48
C MET A 96 -4.04 0.09 -15.90
N PHE A 97 -3.91 1.34 -16.33
CA PHE A 97 -4.84 2.41 -15.99
C PHE A 97 -5.81 2.72 -17.13
N SER A 98 -7.02 3.11 -16.75
CA SER A 98 -7.99 3.70 -17.66
C SER A 98 -7.51 5.08 -18.13
N ALA A 99 -8.24 5.69 -19.07
CA ALA A 99 -7.89 7.00 -19.64
C ALA A 99 -7.80 8.14 -18.60
N ASP A 100 -8.39 7.96 -17.41
CA ASP A 100 -8.29 8.92 -16.30
C ASP A 100 -6.98 8.83 -15.51
N GLY A 101 -6.13 7.84 -15.78
CA GLY A 101 -4.86 7.63 -15.08
C GLY A 101 -5.02 7.26 -13.60
N TYR A 102 -6.22 6.87 -13.17
CA TYR A 102 -6.56 6.62 -11.77
C TYR A 102 -7.21 5.25 -11.58
N HIS A 103 -8.27 4.94 -12.33
CA HIS A 103 -8.99 3.68 -12.20
C HIS A 103 -8.28 2.57 -12.98
N PRO A 104 -8.36 1.30 -12.53
CA PRO A 104 -7.86 0.17 -13.30
C PRO A 104 -8.52 0.13 -14.69
N SER A 105 -7.74 -0.27 -15.70
CA SER A 105 -8.25 -0.58 -17.04
C SER A 105 -9.00 -1.92 -17.06
N ALA A 106 -9.64 -2.25 -18.19
CA ALA A 106 -10.24 -3.57 -18.38
C ALA A 106 -9.23 -4.73 -18.21
N PRO A 107 -8.01 -4.69 -18.81
CA PRO A 107 -6.96 -5.67 -18.52
C PRO A 107 -6.59 -5.79 -17.03
N ALA A 108 -6.52 -4.67 -16.30
CA ALA A 108 -6.22 -4.71 -14.87
C ALA A 108 -7.37 -5.35 -14.06
N TYR A 109 -8.62 -5.07 -14.42
CA TYR A 109 -9.78 -5.75 -13.81
C TYR A 109 -9.81 -7.25 -14.13
N ALA A 110 -9.42 -7.65 -15.34
CA ALA A 110 -9.30 -9.06 -15.71
C ALA A 110 -8.27 -9.78 -14.81
N LEU A 111 -7.08 -9.18 -14.62
CA LEU A 111 -6.06 -9.72 -13.72
C LEU A 111 -6.56 -9.87 -12.27
N ALA A 112 -7.29 -8.88 -11.76
CA ALA A 112 -7.88 -8.96 -10.43
C ALA A 112 -8.97 -10.04 -10.35
N ALA A 113 -9.80 -10.16 -11.40
CA ALA A 113 -10.85 -11.17 -11.49
C ALA A 113 -10.26 -12.59 -11.50
N ASP A 114 -9.21 -12.83 -12.29
CA ASP A 114 -8.52 -14.12 -12.34
C ASP A 114 -8.00 -14.52 -10.95
N ALA A 115 -7.33 -13.60 -10.26
CA ALA A 115 -6.84 -13.85 -8.90
C ALA A 115 -7.96 -14.16 -7.89
N LEU A 116 -9.11 -13.48 -8.00
CA LEU A 116 -10.27 -13.73 -7.15
C LEU A 116 -10.98 -15.04 -7.50
N LEU A 117 -11.07 -15.36 -8.78
CA LEU A 117 -11.70 -16.58 -9.29
C LEU A 117 -10.93 -17.81 -8.83
N LEU A 118 -9.59 -17.80 -8.93
CA LEU A 118 -8.75 -18.88 -8.43
C LEU A 118 -8.99 -19.14 -6.94
N ALA A 119 -9.05 -18.08 -6.12
CA ALA A 119 -9.33 -18.21 -4.70
C ALA A 119 -10.77 -18.69 -4.41
N LEU A 120 -11.73 -18.34 -5.26
CA LEU A 120 -13.12 -18.81 -5.15
C LEU A 120 -13.22 -20.30 -5.47
N CYS A 121 -12.62 -20.74 -6.56
CA CYS A 121 -12.63 -22.14 -6.97
C CYS A 121 -11.91 -23.04 -5.95
N ASP A 122 -10.74 -22.62 -5.47
CA ASP A 122 -10.04 -23.30 -4.37
C ASP A 122 -10.95 -23.42 -3.12
N ALA A 123 -11.72 -22.38 -2.79
CA ALA A 123 -12.63 -22.39 -1.64
C ALA A 123 -13.90 -23.23 -1.85
N LEU A 124 -14.28 -23.48 -3.11
CA LEU A 124 -15.39 -24.36 -3.49
C LEU A 124 -14.96 -25.82 -3.73
N GLY A 125 -13.64 -26.09 -3.79
CA GLY A 125 -13.11 -27.40 -4.13
C GLY A 125 -13.17 -27.73 -5.62
N GLU A 126 -13.31 -26.72 -6.47
CA GLU A 126 -13.35 -26.87 -7.93
C GLU A 126 -11.92 -26.94 -8.47
N GLU A 127 -11.64 -27.93 -9.33
CA GLU A 127 -10.37 -27.98 -10.06
C GLU A 127 -10.38 -26.93 -11.18
N VAL A 128 -9.49 -25.94 -11.08
CA VAL A 128 -9.29 -24.95 -12.14
C VAL A 128 -7.88 -25.07 -12.68
N GLU A 129 -7.78 -25.10 -14.01
CA GLU A 129 -6.52 -24.99 -14.71
C GLU A 129 -5.87 -23.64 -14.35
N ARG A 130 -4.76 -23.70 -13.61
CA ARG A 130 -4.03 -22.51 -13.19
C ARG A 130 -3.16 -22.06 -14.37
N PRO A 131 -3.39 -20.88 -14.95
CA PRO A 131 -2.39 -20.31 -15.85
C PRO A 131 -1.08 -20.20 -15.07
N PRO A 132 0.08 -20.54 -15.65
CA PRO A 132 1.34 -20.42 -14.95
C PRO A 132 1.58 -18.95 -14.59
N LEU A 133 1.26 -18.57 -13.36
CA LEU A 133 1.77 -17.35 -12.77
C LEU A 133 3.28 -17.56 -12.69
N SER A 134 4.03 -16.85 -13.52
CA SER A 134 5.49 -16.85 -13.39
C SER A 134 5.79 -16.50 -11.93
N PRO A 135 6.47 -17.39 -11.17
CA PRO A 135 6.84 -17.06 -9.81
C PRO A 135 7.63 -15.75 -9.84
N PRO A 136 7.45 -14.85 -8.86
CA PRO A 136 8.29 -13.67 -8.79
C PRO A 136 9.74 -14.16 -8.81
N VAL A 137 10.51 -13.70 -9.79
CA VAL A 137 11.96 -13.90 -9.78
C VAL A 137 12.42 -13.41 -8.42
N PRO A 138 13.06 -14.25 -7.59
CA PRO A 138 13.56 -13.80 -6.30
C PRO A 138 14.40 -12.55 -6.57
N PRO A 139 14.23 -11.47 -5.79
CA PRO A 139 15.11 -10.32 -5.94
C PRO A 139 16.53 -10.85 -5.92
N ALA A 140 17.34 -10.44 -6.91
CA ALA A 140 18.75 -10.75 -6.92
C ALA A 140 19.29 -10.48 -5.52
N GLU A 141 20.01 -11.45 -4.94
CA GLU A 141 20.61 -11.24 -3.63
C GLU A 141 21.32 -9.89 -3.67
N PRO A 142 21.07 -8.99 -2.70
CA PRO A 142 21.76 -7.73 -2.68
C PRO A 142 23.23 -8.07 -2.52
N VAL A 143 23.99 -8.00 -3.61
CA VAL A 143 25.43 -7.98 -3.57
C VAL A 143 25.74 -6.81 -2.65
N LEU A 144 26.26 -7.13 -1.46
CA LEU A 144 26.71 -6.20 -0.44
C LEU A 144 27.99 -5.52 -0.95
N GLY A 145 27.87 -4.81 -2.06
CA GLY A 145 28.87 -3.96 -2.66
C GLY A 145 28.69 -2.56 -2.08
N GLN A 146 29.59 -2.21 -1.16
CA GLN A 146 29.98 -0.85 -0.79
C GLN A 146 29.21 0.29 -1.49
N ARG A 147 28.17 0.83 -0.82
CA ARG A 147 28.06 2.24 -0.41
C ARG A 147 26.65 2.57 0.11
N HIS A 148 26.62 3.46 1.10
CA HIS A 148 25.48 4.09 1.77
C HIS A 148 24.84 3.31 2.93
N THR A 149 25.58 3.23 4.04
CA THR A 149 24.98 3.18 5.36
C THR A 149 23.94 4.32 5.51
N ARG A 150 22.70 3.95 5.84
CA ARG A 150 21.56 4.85 6.12
C ARG A 150 21.77 5.80 7.33
N ALA A 151 22.98 5.88 7.87
CA ALA A 151 23.33 6.77 8.98
C ALA A 151 23.74 8.19 8.54
N SER A 152 23.99 8.46 7.25
CA SER A 152 24.55 9.75 6.80
C SER A 152 23.51 10.84 6.47
N VAL A 153 22.22 10.50 6.31
CA VAL A 153 21.20 11.49 5.91
C VAL A 153 20.61 12.24 7.11
N MET A 154 20.58 11.65 8.31
CA MET A 154 20.04 12.33 9.50
C MET A 154 21.05 13.20 10.27
N SER A 155 22.36 13.10 10.01
CA SER A 155 23.36 13.94 10.71
C SER A 155 23.55 15.34 10.10
N ARG A 156 22.98 15.61 8.91
CA ARG A 156 23.08 16.94 8.26
C ARG A 156 21.98 17.92 8.68
N LEU A 157 20.89 17.44 9.26
CA LEU A 157 19.76 18.28 9.68
C LEU A 157 19.76 18.60 11.19
N TRP A 158 20.70 18.04 11.96
CA TRP A 158 20.78 18.19 13.42
C TRP A 158 22.12 18.74 13.91
N ARG A 159 22.86 19.51 13.09
CA ARG A 159 23.95 20.32 13.63
C ARG A 159 23.36 21.54 14.34
N ARG A 160 23.41 21.52 15.68
CA ARG A 160 23.22 22.72 16.51
C ARG A 160 24.15 23.84 15.99
N PRO A 161 23.68 25.09 15.87
CA PRO A 161 24.57 26.22 15.66
C PRO A 161 25.55 26.30 16.83
N ALA A 162 26.83 26.55 16.56
CA ALA A 162 27.79 26.90 17.60
C ALA A 162 27.38 28.24 18.23
N PRO A 163 27.57 28.45 19.55
CA PRO A 163 27.30 29.73 20.17
C PRO A 163 28.25 30.78 19.57
N GLY A 164 27.69 31.72 18.80
CA GLY A 164 28.40 32.91 18.36
C GLY A 164 28.54 33.91 19.51
N PRO A 165 29.54 34.82 19.46
CA PRO A 165 29.71 35.83 20.49
C PRO A 165 28.49 36.77 20.51
N ALA A 166 27.99 37.07 21.70
CA ALA A 166 26.89 37.99 21.91
C ALA A 166 27.29 39.41 21.46
N PRO A 167 26.45 40.13 20.69
CA PRO A 167 26.68 41.55 20.45
C PRO A 167 26.30 42.33 21.71
N SER A 168 27.30 42.84 22.43
CA SER A 168 27.12 43.78 23.53
C SER A 168 27.99 45.01 23.32
N SER A 169 27.38 46.10 22.88
CA SER A 169 27.44 47.41 23.56
C SER A 169 26.70 48.46 22.71
N CYS A 170 25.77 49.15 23.36
CA CYS A 170 25.13 50.37 22.85
C CYS A 170 26.16 51.50 22.78
N PRO A 171 26.07 52.45 21.83
CA PRO A 171 26.86 53.67 21.90
C PRO A 171 26.37 54.55 23.06
N GLU A 172 27.31 55.18 23.75
CA GLU A 172 27.04 56.18 24.79
C GLU A 172 26.32 57.39 24.18
N VAL A 173 25.23 57.81 24.83
CA VAL A 173 24.54 59.06 24.56
C VAL A 173 25.41 60.19 25.10
N GLY A 174 25.91 61.05 24.20
CA GLY A 174 26.59 62.29 24.59
C GLY A 174 25.61 63.22 25.30
N SER A 175 26.01 63.70 26.48
CA SER A 175 25.37 64.82 27.17
C SER A 175 26.08 66.11 26.77
N ASP A 176 25.27 67.09 26.36
CA ASP A 176 25.46 68.56 26.27
C ASP A 176 26.87 69.15 26.15
#